data_AF-A0A511W7X2-F1
#
_entry.id   AF-A0A511W7X2-F1
#
_cell.length_a   1.000
_cell.length_b   1.000
_cell.length_c   1.000
_cell.angle_alpha   90.00
_cell.angle_beta   90.00
_cell.angle_gamma   90.00
#
_symmetry.space_group_name_H-M   'P 1'
#
loop_
_entity.id
_entity.type
_entity.pdbx_description
1 polymer ?
#
loop_
_entity_poly.entity_id
_entity_poly.type
_entity_poly.pdbx_seq_one_letter_code
_entity_poly.pdbx_strand_id
1 'polypeptide(L)' 'MDTAYIVPQGLALQGIPVIREDVPYIQHMLNTIYELQLAVDDHPGIHEEVPMVVVDPDVIIYD' A
#
# COMPACT_ATOMS: atom_id res chain seq x y z
N MET A 1 11.92 1.71 6.06
CA MET A 1 11.14 2.60 6.94
C MET A 1 10.48 1.75 8.01
N ASP A 2 10.53 2.15 9.28
CA ASP A 2 9.83 1.43 10.35
C ASP A 2 8.33 1.79 10.29
N THR A 3 7.59 1.09 9.43
CA THR A 3 6.19 1.39 9.11
C THR A 3 5.21 0.92 10.18
N ALA A 4 5.69 0.16 11.18
CA ALA A 4 4.95 -0.38 12.32
C ALA A 4 4.09 0.67 13.04
N TYR A 5 4.65 1.88 13.18
CA TYR A 5 4.01 2.99 13.88
C TYR A 5 3.42 4.05 12.96
N ILE A 6 3.86 4.09 11.70
CA ILE A 6 3.45 5.12 10.72
C ILE A 6 2.00 4.91 10.30
N VAL A 7 1.57 3.68 10.07
CA VAL A 7 0.20 3.40 9.59
C VAL A 7 -0.85 3.77 10.65
N PRO A 8 -0.78 3.30 11.92
CA PRO A 8 -1.76 3.69 12.92
C PRO A 8 -1.80 5.19 13.20
N GLN A 9 -0.64 5.85 13.25
CA GLN A 9 -0.56 7.30 13.48
C GLN A 9 -1.10 8.09 12.29
N GLY A 10 -0.75 7.70 11.07
CA GLY A 10 -1.22 8.35 9.84
C GLY A 10 -2.74 8.26 9.71
N LEU A 11 -3.32 7.08 9.93
CA LEU A 11 -4.77 6.88 9.93
C LEU A 11 -5.45 7.74 11.01
N ALA A 12 -4.92 7.76 12.23
CA ALA A 12 -5.46 8.57 13.31
C ALA A 12 -5.42 10.08 13.00
N LEU A 13 -4.34 10.57 12.39
CA LEU A 13 -4.20 11.97 11.99
C LEU A 13 -5.22 12.38 10.91
N GLN A 14 -5.64 11.43 10.06
CA GLN A 14 -6.66 11.64 9.04
C GLN A 14 -8.09 11.41 9.58
N GLY A 15 -8.25 11.11 10.87
CA GLY A 15 -9.54 10.78 11.47
C GLY A 15 -10.11 9.44 11.01
N ILE A 16 -9.29 8.56 10.45
CA ILE A 16 -9.69 7.23 9.99
C ILE A 16 -9.59 6.26 11.17
N PRO A 17 -10.66 5.50 11.48
CA PRO A 17 -10.61 4.46 12.52
C PRO A 17 -9.51 3.44 12.22
N VAL A 18 -8.70 3.11 13.24
CA VAL A 18 -7.64 2.12 13.12
C VAL A 18 -8.19 0.75 13.49
N ILE A 19 -8.35 -0.13 12.50
CA ILE A 19 -8.61 -1.56 12.69
C ILE A 19 -7.23 -2.23 12.77
N ARG A 20 -6.89 -2.84 13.90
CA ARG A 20 -5.52 -3.34 14.14
C ARG A 20 -5.17 -4.51 13.23
N GLU A 21 -6.17 -5.30 12.89
CA GLU A 21 -6.10 -6.46 12.02
C GLU A 21 -5.72 -6.08 10.59
N ASP A 22 -6.10 -4.87 10.15
CA ASP A 22 -5.84 -4.37 8.79
C ASP A 22 -4.46 -3.72 8.66
N VAL A 23 -3.81 -3.34 9.78
CA VAL A 23 -2.52 -2.64 9.78
C VAL A 23 -1.43 -3.40 9.00
N PRO A 24 -1.26 -4.73 9.15
CA PRO A 24 -0.27 -5.49 8.37
C PRO A 24 -0.54 -5.44 6.86
N TYR A 25 -1.82 -5.52 6.46
CA TYR A 25 -2.20 -5.46 5.05
C TYR A 25 -1.92 -4.08 4.44
N ILE A 26 -2.32 -3.02 5.14
CA ILE A 26 -2.06 -1.63 4.72
C ILE A 26 -0.56 -1.37 4.62
N GLN A 27 0.24 -1.87 5.57
CA GLN A 27 1.71 -1.78 5.50
C GLN A 27 2.28 -2.48 4.28
N HIS A 28 1.78 -3.68 3.97
CA HIS A 28 2.21 -4.42 2.80
C HIS A 28 1.93 -3.62 1.52
N MET A 29 0.71 -3.10 1.36
CA MET A 29 0.36 -2.27 0.20
C MET A 29 1.25 -1.02 0.08
N LEU A 30 1.48 -0.31 1.18
CA LEU A 30 2.33 0.90 1.16
C LEU A 30 3.77 0.59 0.78
N ASN A 31 4.32 -0.54 1.24
CA ASN A 31 5.65 -0.98 0.84
C ASN A 31 5.69 -1.31 -0.67
N THR A 32 4.69 -2.01 -1.19
CA THR A 32 4.59 -2.31 -2.63
C THR A 32 4.50 -1.03 -3.47
N ILE A 33 3.68 -0.05 -3.05
CA ILE A 33 3.60 1.27 -3.68
C ILE A 33 4.99 1.94 -3.70
N TYR A 34 5.69 1.93 -2.57
CA TYR A 34 7.02 2.54 -2.45
C TYR A 34 8.05 1.88 -3.37
N GLU A 35 8.08 0.55 -3.45
CA GLU A 35 8.99 -0.18 -4.35
C GLU A 35 8.71 0.14 -5.84
N LEU A 36 7.44 0.26 -6.21
CA LEU A 36 7.06 0.62 -7.59
C LEU A 36 7.41 2.07 -7.92
N GLN A 37 7.26 2.99 -6.95
CA GLN A 37 7.72 4.38 -7.11
C GLN A 37 9.23 4.45 -7.31
N LEU A 38 10.00 3.71 -6.51
CA LEU A 38 11.46 3.63 -6.69
C LEU A 38 11.85 3.11 -8.07
N ALA A 39 11.12 2.11 -8.59
CA ALA A 39 11.37 1.59 -9.93
C ALA A 39 11.12 2.63 -11.03
N VAL A 40 10.11 3.50 -10.87
CA VAL A 40 9.84 4.62 -11.79
C VAL A 40 10.92 5.69 -11.70
N ASP A 41 11.31 6.06 -10.49
CA ASP A 41 12.34 7.08 -10.25
C ASP A 41 13.70 6.66 -10.84
N ASP A 42 14.02 5.36 -10.83
CA ASP A 42 15.23 4.80 -11.44
C ASP A 42 15.17 4.82 -12.99
N HIS A 43 13.97 4.82 -13.58
CA HIS A 43 13.75 4.83 -15.03
C HIS A 43 12.81 5.97 -15.46
N PRO A 44 13.23 7.24 -15.32
CA PRO A 44 12.36 8.41 -15.52
C PRO A 44 11.91 8.62 -16.98
N GLY A 45 12.45 7.85 -17.93
CA GLY A 45 12.02 7.85 -19.33
C GLY A 45 10.79 6.98 -19.61
N ILE A 46 10.39 6.12 -18.67
CA ILE A 46 9.21 5.26 -18.78
C ILE A 46 8.02 6.07 -18.24
N HIS A 47 7.40 6.87 -19.11
CA HIS A 47 6.15 7.59 -18.84
C HIS A 47 4.91 6.67 -18.83
N GLU A 48 5.08 5.38 -18.55
CA GLU A 48 3.97 4.45 -18.42
C GLU A 48 3.49 4.43 -16.97
N GLU A 49 2.17 4.52 -16.79
CA GLU A 49 1.55 4.23 -15.49
C GLU A 49 1.98 2.81 -15.09
N VAL A 50 2.68 2.67 -13.96
CA VAL A 50 3.06 1.33 -13.48
C VAL A 50 1.79 0.59 -13.07
N PRO A 51 1.40 -0.49 -13.77
CA PRO A 51 0.18 -1.19 -13.43
C PRO A 51 0.40 -1.93 -12.10
N MET A 52 -0.26 -1.45 -11.05
CA MET A 52 -0.36 -2.16 -9.79
C MET A 52 -1.62 -3.00 -9.78
N VAL A 53 -1.46 -4.32 -9.68
CA VAL A 53 -2.56 -5.25 -9.48
C VAL A 53 -2.42 -5.86 -8.10
N VAL A 54 -3.23 -5.37 -7.16
CA VAL A 54 -3.41 -6.02 -5.86
C VAL A 54 -4.62 -6.94 -5.98
N VAL A 55 -4.40 -8.25 -5.84
CA VAL A 55 -5.47 -9.23 -5.77
C VAL A 55 -5.74 -9.51 -4.30
N ASP A 56 -6.90 -9.07 -3.81
CA ASP A 56 -7.40 -9.47 -2.51
C ASP A 56 -8.12 -10.81 -2.65
N PRO A 57 -7.54 -11.93 -2.17
CA PRO A 57 -8.13 -13.25 -2.32
C PRO A 57 -9.44 -13.39 -1.53
N ASP A 58 -9.65 -12.60 -0.47
CA ASP A 58 -10.85 -12.69 0.38
C ASP A 58 -12.04 -11.93 -0.23
N VAL A 59 -11.81 -11.13 -1.28
CA VAL A 59 -12.85 -10.44 -2.08
C VAL A 59 -13.27 -11.25 -3.30
N ILE A 60 -12.58 -12.36 -3.62
CA ILE A 60 -12.99 -13.28 -4.70
C ILE A 60 -14.17 -14.13 -4.21
N ILE A 61 -15.38 -13.60 -4.40
CA ILE A 61 -16.61 -14.37 -4.22
C ILE A 61 -16.75 -15.28 -5.44
N TYR A 62 -16.63 -16.59 -5.25
CA TYR A 62 -17.06 -17.56 -6.26
C TYR A 62 -18.59 -17.55 -6.30
N ASP A 63 -19.15 -17.03 -7.40
CA ASP A 63 -20.59 -17.14 -7.73
C ASP A 63 -20.87 -18.50 -8.40
#